data_AF-A0A6B3FG51-F1
#
_entry.id   AF-A0A6B3FG51-F1
#
_cell.length_a   1.000
_cell.length_b   1.000
_cell.length_c   1.000
_cell.angle_alpha   90.00
_cell.angle_beta   90.00
_cell.angle_gamma   90.00
#
_symmetry.space_group_name_H-M   'P 1'
#
loop_
_entity.id
_entity.type
_entity.pdbx_description
1 polymer ?
#
loop_
_entity_poly.entity_id
_entity_poly.type
_entity_poly.pdbx_seq_one_letter_code
_entity_poly.pdbx_strand_id
1 'polypeptide(L)'
;AVTGRDATHYPLTLVAAPGPDGGPVLRLRYRADALSAADAARVAARLRRAVEEFTADPHRPLPRTDLLTPEERDRVLRVFNADTTDVEPATLPVLFERQAAAHPDRPAVDDAGRVLTYAELNTRANRLAHALIA
;
A
#
# COMPACT_ATOMS: atom_id res chain seq x y z
N ALA A 1 44.37 -15.93 -16.18
CA ALA A 1 43.01 -16.30 -15.78
C ALA A 1 42.03 -15.45 -16.59
N VAL A 2 41.18 -16.09 -17.40
CA VAL A 2 40.20 -15.37 -18.25
C VAL A 2 39.08 -14.87 -17.35
N THR A 3 39.03 -13.57 -17.09
CA THR A 3 37.91 -12.91 -16.43
C THR A 3 36.80 -12.67 -17.45
N GLY A 4 35.94 -13.67 -17.64
CA GLY A 4 34.72 -13.53 -18.44
C GLY A 4 33.73 -12.60 -17.74
N ARG A 5 33.49 -11.43 -18.32
CA ARG A 5 32.38 -10.55 -17.95
C ARG A 5 31.16 -11.02 -18.72
N ASP A 6 30.43 -12.00 -18.16
CA ASP A 6 29.10 -12.35 -18.67
C ASP A 6 28.18 -11.16 -18.42
N ALA A 7 27.92 -10.39 -19.46
CA ALA A 7 26.88 -9.37 -19.46
C ALA A 7 25.53 -10.08 -19.42
N THR A 8 24.93 -10.17 -18.24
CA THR A 8 23.57 -10.70 -18.08
C THR A 8 22.61 -9.84 -18.89
N HIS A 9 21.92 -10.41 -19.87
CA HIS A 9 20.91 -9.69 -20.66
C HIS A 9 19.68 -9.33 -19.80
N TYR A 10 19.58 -9.93 -18.61
CA TYR A 10 18.52 -9.71 -17.63
C TYR A 10 18.93 -8.68 -16.56
N PRO A 11 17.98 -7.85 -16.08
CA PRO A 11 18.21 -6.89 -14.99
C PRO A 11 18.76 -7.52 -13.70
N LEU A 12 18.35 -8.75 -13.42
CA LEU A 12 18.73 -9.52 -12.25
C LEU A 12 19.01 -10.97 -12.67
N THR A 13 20.04 -11.59 -12.12
CA THR A 13 20.35 -13.00 -12.35
C THR A 13 20.83 -13.62 -11.04
N LEU A 14 20.27 -14.76 -10.69
CA LEU A 14 20.70 -15.57 -9.55
C LEU A 14 21.39 -16.82 -10.07
N VAL A 15 22.60 -17.09 -9.56
CA VAL A 15 23.34 -18.32 -9.84
C VAL A 15 23.52 -19.08 -8.53
N ALA A 16 23.07 -20.33 -8.49
CA ALA A 16 23.36 -21.26 -7.41
C ALA A 16 24.50 -22.17 -7.84
N ALA A 17 25.52 -22.31 -6.99
CA ALA A 17 26.66 -23.20 -7.21
C ALA A 17 27.01 -23.94 -5.91
N PRO A 18 27.62 -25.14 -5.97
CA PRO A 18 28.15 -25.79 -4.78
C PRO A 18 29.23 -24.92 -4.11
N GLY A 19 29.14 -24.79 -2.79
CA GLY A 19 30.14 -24.17 -1.93
C GLY A 19 31.20 -25.16 -1.47
N PRO A 20 32.35 -24.66 -0.98
CA PRO A 20 33.43 -25.50 -0.47
C PRO A 20 33.01 -26.38 0.72
N ASP A 21 32.02 -25.94 1.49
CA ASP A 21 31.51 -26.64 2.67
C ASP A 21 30.35 -27.61 2.33
N GLY A 22 30.11 -27.88 1.05
CA GLY A 22 29.02 -28.75 0.57
C GLY A 22 27.64 -28.10 0.52
N GLY A 23 27.45 -26.91 1.09
CA GLY A 23 26.22 -26.11 0.99
C GLY A 23 26.13 -25.28 -0.30
N PRO A 24 24.95 -24.79 -0.71
CA PRO A 24 24.82 -23.94 -1.88
C PRO A 24 25.35 -22.52 -1.63
N VAL A 25 26.07 -21.96 -2.60
CA VAL A 25 26.44 -20.55 -2.67
C VAL A 25 25.56 -19.87 -3.71
N LEU A 26 24.81 -18.86 -3.28
CA LEU A 26 23.96 -18.04 -4.13
C LEU A 26 24.69 -16.75 -4.51
N ARG A 27 24.82 -16.49 -5.82
CA ARG A 27 25.40 -15.26 -6.36
C ARG A 27 24.32 -14.49 -7.10
N LEU A 28 23.95 -13.34 -6.56
CA LEU A 28 23.05 -12.39 -7.21
C LEU A 28 23.88 -11.39 -8.01
N ARG A 29 23.59 -11.28 -9.31
CA ARG A 29 24.12 -10.26 -10.21
C ARG A 29 22.97 -9.38 -10.65
N TYR A 30 23.24 -8.08 -10.77
CA TYR A 30 22.26 -7.12 -11.26
C TYR A 30 22.96 -6.14 -12.21
N ARG A 31 22.18 -5.56 -13.11
CA ARG A 31 22.65 -4.46 -13.95
C ARG A 31 22.36 -3.13 -13.27
N ALA A 32 23.39 -2.31 -13.09
CA ALA A 32 23.29 -1.03 -12.38
C ALA A 32 22.49 0.05 -13.14
N ASP A 33 22.25 -0.14 -14.44
CA ASP A 33 21.38 0.71 -15.25
C ASP A 33 19.88 0.40 -15.06
N ALA A 34 19.55 -0.78 -14.53
CA ALA A 34 18.18 -1.22 -14.30
C ALA A 34 17.80 -1.27 -12.81
N LEU A 35 18.75 -1.55 -11.93
CA LEU A 35 18.53 -1.73 -10.49
C LEU A 35 19.60 -1.00 -9.68
N SER A 36 19.16 -0.29 -8.65
CA SER A 36 20.09 0.25 -7.66
C SER A 36 20.72 -0.87 -6.84
N ALA A 37 21.92 -0.62 -6.28
CA ALA A 37 22.56 -1.55 -5.36
C ALA A 37 21.67 -1.85 -4.14
N ALA A 38 20.95 -0.85 -3.65
CA ALA A 38 20.03 -0.98 -2.52
C ALA A 38 18.84 -1.90 -2.86
N ASP A 39 18.28 -1.79 -4.06
CA ASP A 39 17.18 -2.67 -4.49
C ASP A 39 17.64 -4.10 -4.71
N ALA A 40 18.81 -4.30 -5.33
CA ALA A 40 19.41 -5.62 -5.47
C ALA A 40 19.69 -6.28 -4.11
N ALA A 41 20.22 -5.52 -3.15
CA ALA A 41 20.44 -6.00 -1.78
C ALA A 41 19.13 -6.36 -1.08
N ARG A 42 18.06 -5.57 -1.25
CA ARG A 42 16.73 -5.90 -0.74
C ARG A 42 16.20 -7.21 -1.33
N VAL A 43 16.31 -7.40 -2.64
CA VAL A 43 15.89 -8.67 -3.27
C VAL A 43 16.69 -9.86 -2.72
N ALA A 44 18.00 -9.72 -2.54
CA ALA A 44 18.82 -10.76 -1.92
C ALA A 44 18.40 -11.08 -0.48
N ALA A 45 18.08 -10.06 0.33
CA ALA A 45 17.62 -10.24 1.70
C ALA A 45 16.28 -10.98 1.76
N ARG A 46 15.33 -10.65 0.87
CA ARG A 46 14.04 -11.35 0.77
C ARG A 46 14.19 -12.79 0.26
N LEU A 47 15.10 -13.03 -0.69
CA LEU A 47 15.40 -14.38 -1.16
C LEU A 47 15.97 -15.26 -0.03
N ARG A 48 16.90 -14.71 0.77
CA ARG A 48 17.43 -15.41 1.94
C ARG A 48 16.31 -15.80 2.90
N ARG A 49 15.42 -14.86 3.23
CA ARG A 49 14.23 -15.11 4.07
C ARG A 49 13.34 -16.21 3.49
N ALA A 50 13.09 -16.19 2.19
CA ALA A 50 12.30 -17.23 1.53
C ALA A 50 12.91 -18.63 1.72
N VAL A 51 14.23 -18.76 1.53
CA VAL A 51 14.95 -20.02 1.74
C VAL A 51 14.87 -20.45 3.22
N GLU A 52 15.10 -19.53 4.16
CA GLU A 52 14.98 -19.79 5.59
C GLU A 52 13.58 -20.31 5.96
N GLU A 53 12.51 -19.64 5.49
CA GLU A 53 11.13 -20.05 5.75
C GLU A 53 10.78 -21.41 5.14
N PHE A 54 11.23 -21.70 3.91
CA PHE A 54 11.02 -23.01 3.29
C PHE A 54 11.79 -24.13 3.98
N THR A 55 12.98 -23.84 4.49
CA THR A 55 13.76 -24.84 5.26
C THR A 55 13.20 -25.08 6.65
N ALA A 56 12.55 -24.08 7.26
CA ALA A 56 11.93 -24.21 8.58
C ALA A 56 10.61 -25.00 8.54
N ASP A 57 9.81 -24.84 7.47
CA ASP A 57 8.58 -25.59 7.25
C ASP A 57 8.37 -25.87 5.76
N PRO A 58 8.83 -27.04 5.26
CA PRO A 58 8.69 -27.41 3.85
C PRO A 58 7.24 -27.61 3.39
N HIS A 59 6.28 -27.75 4.31
CA HIS A 59 4.87 -27.95 3.99
C HIS A 59 4.07 -26.64 4.04
N ARG A 60 4.73 -25.51 4.34
CA ARG A 60 4.07 -24.21 4.34
C ARG A 60 3.53 -23.86 2.95
N PRO A 61 2.25 -23.47 2.84
CA PRO A 61 1.71 -22.94 1.60
C PRO A 61 2.47 -21.67 1.17
N LEU A 62 2.85 -21.58 -0.11
CA LEU A 62 3.53 -20.40 -0.67
C LEU A 62 2.91 -19.06 -0.25
N PRO A 63 1.58 -18.87 -0.24
CA PRO A 63 0.96 -17.59 0.15
C PRO A 63 1.19 -17.18 1.61
N ARG A 64 1.65 -18.11 2.48
CA ARG A 64 1.92 -17.85 3.90
C ARG A 64 3.41 -17.60 4.18
N THR A 65 4.24 -17.53 3.15
CA THR A 65 5.68 -17.28 3.30
C THR A 65 5.92 -15.79 3.50
N ASP A 66 6.53 -15.41 4.63
CA ASP A 66 6.88 -14.01 4.87
C ASP A 66 8.18 -13.64 4.16
N LEU A 67 8.05 -12.95 3.03
CA LEU A 67 9.19 -12.52 2.23
C LEU A 67 9.74 -11.17 2.68
N LEU A 68 8.97 -10.37 3.42
CA LEU A 68 9.41 -9.04 3.83
C LEU A 68 10.45 -9.18 4.94
N THR A 69 11.44 -8.30 4.94
CA THR A 69 12.29 -8.11 6.12
C THR A 69 11.47 -7.50 7.27
N PRO A 70 11.89 -7.64 8.55
CA PRO A 70 11.21 -7.01 9.67
C PRO A 70 11.02 -5.49 9.48
N GLU A 71 12.02 -4.82 8.91
CA GLU A 71 12.01 -3.39 8.64
C GLU A 71 11.04 -3.02 7.51
N GLU A 72 10.95 -3.85 6.46
CA GLU A 72 9.98 -3.64 5.39
C GLU A 72 8.55 -3.90 5.87
N ARG A 73 8.36 -4.90 6.73
CA ARG A 73 7.06 -5.19 7.34
C ARG A 73 6.61 -4.06 8.25
N ASP A 74 7.52 -3.55 9.09
CA ASP A 74 7.29 -2.37 9.92
C ASP A 74 6.87 -1.16 9.07
N ARG A 75 7.59 -0.92 7.97
CA ARG A 75 7.27 0.19 7.07
C ARG A 75 5.86 0.09 6.50
N VAL A 76 5.48 -1.08 6.00
CA VAL A 76 4.16 -1.31 5.39
C VAL A 76 3.04 -1.23 6.42
N LEU A 77 3.24 -1.78 7.62
CA LEU A 77 2.19 -1.86 8.63
C LEU A 77 2.06 -0.60 9.46
N ARG A 78 3.17 0.07 9.79
CA ARG A 78 3.20 1.19 10.73
C ARG A 78 3.56 2.50 10.07
N VAL A 79 4.68 2.58 9.37
CA VAL A 79 5.17 3.87 8.82
C VAL A 79 4.20 4.45 7.78
N PHE A 80 3.71 3.62 6.86
CA PHE A 80 2.75 4.07 5.84
C PHE A 80 1.35 4.37 6.40
N ASN A 81 1.01 3.80 7.55
CA ASN A 81 -0.29 3.99 8.21
C ASN A 81 -0.17 4.83 9.49
N ALA A 82 0.89 5.63 9.62
CA ALA A 82 1.16 6.39 10.84
C ALA A 82 0.10 7.47 11.09
N ASP A 83 -0.47 8.00 10.01
CA ASP A 83 -1.42 9.12 10.05
C ASP A 83 -2.86 8.62 9.96
N THR A 84 -3.38 8.10 11.07
CA THR A 84 -4.82 7.91 11.24
C THR A 84 -5.37 9.03 12.09
N THR A 85 -6.27 9.84 11.52
CA THR A 85 -7.01 10.85 12.28
C THR A 85 -8.33 10.26 12.72
N ASP A 86 -8.59 10.27 14.03
CA ASP A 86 -9.90 9.93 14.55
C ASP A 86 -10.92 10.93 14.05
N VAL A 87 -11.97 10.41 13.42
CA VAL A 87 -13.11 11.20 12.95
C VAL A 87 -14.29 10.97 13.88
N GLU A 88 -15.08 12.01 14.12
CA GLU A 88 -16.30 11.88 14.90
C GLU A 88 -17.23 10.82 14.26
N PRO A 89 -17.80 9.89 15.04
CA PRO A 89 -18.74 8.90 14.53
C PRO A 89 -20.09 9.57 14.26
N ALA A 90 -20.21 10.20 13.09
CA ALA A 90 -21.42 10.84 12.61
C ALA A 90 -21.72 10.44 11.16
N THR A 91 -23.00 10.42 10.80
CA THR A 91 -23.40 10.20 9.40
C THR A 91 -23.24 11.49 8.61
N LEU A 92 -23.08 11.39 7.29
CA LEU A 92 -23.02 12.57 6.42
C LEU A 92 -24.24 13.50 6.58
N PRO A 93 -25.49 13.01 6.69
CA PRO A 93 -26.64 13.88 6.99
C PRO A 93 -26.49 14.66 8.29
N VAL A 94 -26.03 14.02 9.38
CA VAL A 94 -25.83 14.70 10.67
C VAL A 94 -24.77 15.80 10.56
N LEU A 95 -23.65 15.52 9.89
CA LEU A 95 -22.61 16.52 9.66
C LEU A 95 -23.12 17.69 8.79
N PHE A 96 -23.94 17.38 7.79
CA PHE A 96 -24.53 18.38 6.91
C PHE A 96 -25.57 19.27 7.63
N GLU A 97 -26.44 18.68 8.46
CA GLU A 97 -27.43 19.40 9.26
C GLU A 97 -26.77 20.38 10.24
N ARG A 98 -25.65 20.00 10.85
CA ARG A 98 -24.86 20.89 11.71
C ARG A 98 -24.33 22.09 10.93
N GLN A 99 -23.81 21.87 9.72
CA GLN A 99 -23.35 22.95 8.86
C GLN A 99 -24.52 23.85 8.42
N ALA A 100 -25.68 23.27 8.12
CA ALA A 100 -26.88 24.03 7.78
C ALA A 100 -27.43 24.87 8.93
N ALA A 101 -27.33 24.38 10.17
CA ALA A 101 -27.68 25.15 11.36
C ALA A 101 -26.67 26.27 11.66
N ALA A 102 -25.37 26.02 11.48
CA ALA A 102 -24.31 27.00 11.73
C ALA A 102 -24.25 28.11 10.67
N HIS A 103 -24.58 27.77 9.41
CA HIS A 103 -24.41 28.64 8.26
C HIS A 103 -25.61 28.60 7.29
N PRO A 104 -26.82 28.94 7.78
CA PRO A 104 -28.06 28.72 7.04
C PRO A 104 -28.13 29.50 5.72
N ASP A 105 -27.62 30.73 5.70
CA ASP A 105 -27.71 31.63 4.55
C ASP A 105 -26.51 31.53 3.59
N ARG A 106 -25.51 30.69 3.91
CA ARG A 106 -24.37 30.50 3.01
C ARG A 106 -24.78 29.67 1.79
N PRO A 107 -24.25 29.99 0.60
CA PRO A 107 -24.46 29.17 -0.58
C PRO A 107 -23.88 27.77 -0.36
N ALA A 108 -24.69 26.73 -0.58
CA ALA A 108 -24.30 25.32 -0.47
C ALA A 108 -24.05 24.69 -1.84
N VAL A 109 -24.90 25.00 -2.82
CA VAL A 109 -24.81 24.48 -4.19
C VAL A 109 -25.19 25.61 -5.16
N ASP A 110 -24.45 25.72 -6.25
CA ASP A 110 -24.78 26.57 -7.40
C ASP A 110 -24.88 25.67 -8.64
N ASP A 111 -26.03 25.71 -9.29
CA ASP A 111 -26.28 25.05 -10.57
C ASP A 111 -26.85 26.06 -11.57
N ALA A 112 -26.07 26.40 -12.59
CA ALA A 112 -26.45 27.28 -13.69
C ALA A 112 -27.14 28.60 -13.26
N GLY A 113 -26.65 29.23 -12.19
CA GLY A 113 -27.19 30.50 -11.67
C GLY A 113 -28.35 30.32 -10.69
N ARG A 114 -28.71 29.09 -10.35
CA ARG A 114 -29.64 28.78 -9.26
C ARG A 114 -28.82 28.35 -8.04
N VAL A 115 -28.67 29.28 -7.10
CA VAL A 115 -27.97 29.07 -5.84
C VAL A 115 -28.96 28.60 -4.79
N LEU A 116 -28.63 27.51 -4.08
CA LEU A 116 -29.33 27.08 -2.87
C LEU A 116 -28.47 27.35 -1.65
N THR A 117 -29.07 27.92 -0.62
CA THR A 117 -28.41 28.01 0.68
C THR A 117 -28.39 26.65 1.39
N TYR A 118 -27.56 26.51 2.42
CA TYR A 118 -27.55 25.29 3.23
C TYR A 118 -28.93 25.00 3.84
N ALA A 119 -29.66 26.03 4.32
CA ALA A 119 -30.99 25.85 4.88
C ALA A 119 -32.01 25.35 3.84
N GLU A 120 -31.97 25.91 2.62
CA GLU A 120 -32.85 25.52 1.52
C GLU A 120 -32.57 24.10 1.05
N LEU A 121 -31.30 23.73 0.90
CA LEU A 121 -30.90 22.39 0.49
C LEU A 121 -31.31 21.35 1.54
N ASN A 122 -31.05 21.63 2.83
CA ASN A 122 -31.44 20.76 3.93
C ASN A 122 -32.96 20.52 3.96
N THR A 123 -33.74 21.59 3.80
CA THR A 123 -35.20 21.51 3.78
C THR A 123 -35.71 20.64 2.62
N ARG A 124 -35.14 20.80 1.42
CA ARG A 124 -35.54 20.00 0.25
C ARG A 124 -35.14 18.54 0.39
N ALA A 125 -33.93 18.26 0.87
CA ALA A 125 -33.46 16.91 1.14
C ALA A 125 -34.37 16.20 2.16
N ASN A 126 -34.72 16.88 3.25
CA ASN A 126 -35.61 16.31 4.28
C ASN A 126 -37.03 16.05 3.75
N ARG A 127 -37.58 16.92 2.89
CA ARG A 127 -38.88 16.65 2.25
C ARG A 127 -38.82 15.39 1.37
N LEU A 128 -37.75 15.24 0.58
CA LEU A 128 -37.57 14.06 -0.25
C LEU A 128 -37.40 12.80 0.61
N ALA A 129 -36.61 12.85 1.68
CA ALA A 129 -36.41 11.73 2.59
C ALA A 129 -37.74 11.24 3.19
N HIS A 130 -38.61 12.14 3.66
CA HIS A 130 -39.93 11.76 4.17
C HIS A 130 -40.81 11.12 3.10
N ALA A 131 -40.72 11.59 1.84
CA ALA A 131 -41.46 11.00 0.73
C ALA A 131 -40.95 9.60 0.33
N LEU A 132 -39.67 9.29 0.57
CA LEU A 132 -39.08 7.98 0.29
C LEU A 132 -39.32 6.95 1.40
N ILE A 133 -39.63 7.40 2.62
CA ILE A 133 -39.96 6.54 3.76
C ILE A 133 -41.43 6.09 3.72
N ALA A 134 -42.31 6.90 3.14
CA ALA A 134 -43.74 6.65 3.01
C ALA A 134 -44.05 5.56 1.97
#